data_AF-A0A954J526-F1
#
_entry.id   AF-A0A954J526-F1
#
_cell.length_a   1.000
_cell.length_b   1.000
_cell.length_c   1.000
_cell.angle_alpha   90.00
_cell.angle_beta   90.00
_cell.angle_gamma   90.00
#
_symmetry.space_group_name_H-M   'P 1'
#
loop_
_entity.id
_entity.type
_entity.pdbx_description
1 polymer ?
#
loop_
_entity_poly.entity_id
_entity_poly.type
_entity_poly.pdbx_seq_one_letter_code
_entity_poly.pdbx_strand_id
1 'polypeptide(L)'
;MDERLLLFIALLFAASLIGMLPPLVRRWSDRGLHNFVAASAGIFLGTVFLHLLPELAGGDSHGHAHVHASVDSSMPWAAALVGFLGLFLIEKVWMRGKPGADGHTLVWVSTYVGLSVHAFTAGLGLAALLEHPELSVAVVAILWHKLTECFSLSSVMRLAGAPAKRHFAMLGLFACITPAGLLIGAQLAGIDAHANAALTGLAAGTFLYVAVCDLLPEVFHHFDRRTPRVIALVAGVVASALAPEFESFDALIASCRHFGDEALATFLAMAPYLLLGFAVAGLVQVFLEPAALQRWLKGEGAKPIATASVLGAPLPLCSCSVIPVASGLRKAGAGKGPTSAFLIATPETGVDSVSVTWALFDPVMAVVRPVASVLSALVTGLAVGLFAKSANDDEPNAGLDAAVANPCCSNAEEAEGTHVHDET
;
A
#
# COMPACT_ATOMS: atom_id res chain seq x y z
N MET A 1 -13.21 13.85 34.47
CA MET A 1 -13.10 13.56 33.03
C MET A 1 -13.43 14.85 32.32
N ASP A 2 -12.53 15.35 31.46
CA ASP A 2 -12.65 16.65 30.80
C ASP A 2 -13.93 16.73 29.93
N GLU A 3 -14.67 17.83 29.99
CA GLU A 3 -15.87 18.06 29.18
C GLU A 3 -15.56 17.98 27.67
N ARG A 4 -14.34 18.36 27.28
CA ARG A 4 -13.86 18.23 25.89
C ARG A 4 -13.77 16.76 25.46
N LEU A 5 -13.18 15.90 26.28
CA LEU A 5 -13.04 14.46 25.98
C LEU A 5 -14.41 13.80 25.79
N LEU A 6 -15.39 14.15 26.64
CA LEU A 6 -16.77 13.66 26.53
C LEU A 6 -17.44 14.08 25.22
N LEU A 7 -17.28 15.34 24.83
CA LEU A 7 -17.84 15.87 23.59
C LEU A 7 -17.24 15.17 22.37
N PHE A 8 -15.94 14.91 22.38
CA PHE A 8 -15.25 14.15 21.34
C PHE A 8 -15.73 12.71 21.20
N ILE A 9 -15.87 12.01 22.34
CA ILE A 9 -16.44 10.66 22.38
C ILE A 9 -17.84 10.64 21.77
N ALA A 10 -18.68 11.62 22.13
CA ALA A 10 -20.02 11.74 21.59
C ALA A 10 -20.01 12.01 20.06
N LEU A 11 -19.12 12.88 19.57
CA LEU A 11 -18.97 13.16 18.14
C LEU A 11 -18.48 11.94 17.36
N LEU A 12 -17.49 11.19 17.87
CA LEU A 12 -16.99 9.97 17.23
C LEU A 12 -18.07 8.89 17.16
N PHE A 13 -18.83 8.72 18.23
CA PHE A 13 -19.95 7.79 18.27
C PHE A 13 -21.04 8.20 17.27
N ALA A 14 -21.43 9.48 17.25
CA ALA A 14 -22.40 10.02 16.32
C ALA A 14 -21.95 9.88 14.85
N ALA A 15 -20.70 10.22 14.55
CA ALA A 15 -20.10 10.04 13.22
C ALA A 15 -20.12 8.57 12.79
N SER A 16 -19.79 7.64 13.70
CA SER A 16 -19.86 6.20 13.42
C SER A 16 -21.28 5.78 13.02
N LEU A 17 -22.30 6.20 13.77
CA LEU A 17 -23.70 5.90 13.46
C LEU A 17 -24.15 6.52 12.13
N ILE A 18 -23.79 7.78 11.87
CA ILE A 18 -24.11 8.48 10.63
C ILE A 18 -23.48 7.76 9.43
N GLY A 19 -22.24 7.28 9.54
CA GLY A 19 -21.56 6.54 8.46
C GLY A 19 -22.23 5.20 8.14
N MET A 20 -22.77 4.52 9.16
CA MET A 20 -23.42 3.21 9.00
C MET A 20 -24.79 3.27 8.35
N LEU A 21 -25.53 4.37 8.55
CA LEU A 21 -26.94 4.52 8.16
C LEU A 21 -27.19 4.47 6.64
N PRO A 22 -26.44 5.17 5.76
CA PRO A 22 -26.75 5.22 4.33
C PRO A 22 -26.73 3.85 3.63
N PRO A 23 -25.78 2.93 3.93
CA PRO A 23 -25.84 1.55 3.44
C PRO A 23 -26.96 0.71 4.10
N LEU A 24 -27.53 1.12 5.22
CA LEU A 24 -28.67 0.38 5.81
C LEU A 24 -30.00 0.76 5.15
N VAL A 25 -30.17 2.04 4.80
CA VAL A 25 -31.48 2.57 4.35
C VAL A 25 -31.66 2.60 2.84
N ARG A 26 -30.57 2.62 2.06
CA ARG A 26 -30.65 2.79 0.60
C ARG A 26 -29.74 1.79 -0.13
N ARG A 27 -30.24 1.20 -1.22
CA ARG A 27 -29.38 0.50 -2.19
C ARG A 27 -28.67 1.53 -3.06
N TRP A 28 -27.35 1.62 -2.91
CA TRP A 28 -26.50 2.50 -3.71
C TRP A 28 -26.16 1.81 -5.02
N SER A 29 -25.90 2.59 -6.07
CA SER A 29 -25.34 2.03 -7.29
C SER A 29 -23.89 1.63 -7.03
N ASP A 30 -23.43 0.53 -7.63
CA ASP A 30 -22.04 0.06 -7.50
C ASP A 30 -21.05 1.18 -7.82
N ARG A 31 -21.36 2.00 -8.83
CA ARG A 31 -20.54 3.17 -9.23
C ARG A 31 -20.38 4.19 -8.11
N GLY A 32 -21.47 4.54 -7.42
CA GLY A 32 -21.43 5.49 -6.30
C GLY A 32 -20.63 4.95 -5.13
N LEU A 33 -20.76 3.65 -4.87
CA LEU A 33 -20.04 2.96 -3.79
C LEU A 33 -18.53 2.94 -4.04
N HIS A 34 -18.08 2.56 -5.24
CA HIS A 34 -16.65 2.51 -5.56
C HIS A 34 -16.00 3.89 -5.58
N ASN A 35 -16.69 4.94 -6.06
CA ASN A 35 -16.15 6.30 -6.01
C ASN A 35 -16.03 6.82 -4.57
N PHE A 36 -16.99 6.49 -3.71
CA PHE A 36 -16.92 6.82 -2.29
C PHE A 36 -15.77 6.10 -1.59
N VAL A 37 -15.61 4.79 -1.83
CA VAL A 37 -14.48 4.00 -1.30
C VAL A 37 -13.15 4.57 -1.80
N ALA A 38 -13.06 4.99 -3.07
CA ALA A 38 -11.86 5.62 -3.61
C ALA A 38 -11.53 6.95 -2.93
N ALA A 39 -12.51 7.83 -2.73
CA ALA A 39 -12.32 9.06 -1.97
C ALA A 39 -11.85 8.78 -0.53
N SER A 40 -12.45 7.80 0.14
CA SER A 40 -12.01 7.36 1.47
C SER A 40 -10.58 6.84 1.47
N ALA A 41 -10.21 5.98 0.52
CA ALA A 41 -8.85 5.46 0.40
C ALA A 41 -7.83 6.59 0.24
N GLY A 42 -8.20 7.63 -0.51
CA GLY A 42 -7.39 8.83 -0.69
C GLY A 42 -7.21 9.62 0.61
N ILE A 43 -8.29 9.80 1.37
CA ILE A 43 -8.25 10.49 2.66
C ILE A 43 -7.34 9.74 3.65
N PHE A 44 -7.49 8.42 3.74
CA PHE A 44 -6.63 7.59 4.60
C PHE A 44 -5.17 7.69 4.20
N LEU A 45 -4.87 7.56 2.89
CA LEU A 45 -3.50 7.64 2.40
C LEU A 45 -2.90 9.03 2.63
N GLY A 46 -3.66 10.10 2.40
CA GLY A 46 -3.27 11.47 2.70
C GLY A 46 -3.01 11.68 4.19
N THR A 47 -3.89 11.22 5.08
CA THR A 47 -3.71 11.34 6.54
C THR A 47 -2.46 10.59 7.00
N VAL A 48 -2.20 9.38 6.49
CA VAL A 48 -1.01 8.61 6.85
C VAL A 48 0.27 9.32 6.41
N PHE A 49 0.36 9.72 5.14
CA PHE A 49 1.60 10.26 4.59
C PHE A 49 1.84 11.74 4.91
N LEU A 50 0.79 12.54 5.12
CA LEU A 50 0.92 13.98 5.36
C LEU A 50 0.84 14.36 6.83
N HIS A 51 0.28 13.51 7.70
CA HIS A 51 0.12 13.82 9.12
C HIS A 51 0.81 12.78 10.02
N LEU A 52 0.40 11.50 9.93
CA LEU A 52 0.86 10.49 10.90
C LEU A 52 2.34 10.13 10.75
N LEU A 53 2.84 9.87 9.53
CA LEU A 53 4.25 9.49 9.32
C LEU A 53 5.24 10.65 9.59
N PRO A 54 4.99 11.90 9.16
CA PRO A 54 5.82 13.04 9.56
C PRO A 54 5.91 13.22 11.08
N GLU A 55 4.80 13.00 11.79
CA GLU A 55 4.77 13.09 13.25
C GLU A 55 5.61 11.98 13.92
N LEU A 56 5.64 10.75 13.37
CA LEU A 56 6.59 9.72 13.81
C LEU A 56 8.05 10.05 13.49
N ALA A 57 8.30 10.81 12.43
CA ALA A 57 9.64 11.23 12.01
C ALA A 57 10.20 12.38 12.88
N GLY A 58 9.37 12.99 13.73
CA GLY A 58 9.71 14.23 14.43
C GLY A 58 9.75 15.45 13.50
N GLY A 59 9.05 15.40 12.37
CA GLY A 59 8.97 16.50 11.41
C GLY A 59 8.07 17.61 11.94
N ASP A 60 8.68 18.76 12.27
CA ASP A 60 8.01 20.01 12.63
C ASP A 60 7.25 20.59 11.42
N SER A 61 6.00 20.16 11.18
CA SER A 61 5.17 20.75 10.10
C SER A 61 4.31 21.94 10.54
N HIS A 62 4.15 22.19 11.85
CA HIS A 62 3.52 23.39 12.38
C HIS A 62 4.34 23.92 13.56
N GLY A 63 4.92 25.10 13.39
CA GLY A 63 5.89 25.67 14.33
C GLY A 63 5.35 25.88 15.73
N HIS A 64 5.42 24.87 16.58
CA HIS A 64 5.26 24.98 18.02
C HIS A 64 6.26 24.07 18.71
N ALA A 65 7.36 24.68 19.14
CA ALA A 65 8.38 24.03 19.95
C ALA A 65 7.79 23.55 21.27
N HIS A 66 7.74 22.24 21.51
CA HIS A 66 7.93 21.65 22.84
C HIS A 66 8.49 20.22 22.72
N VAL A 67 9.81 20.11 22.92
CA VAL A 67 10.54 19.08 23.69
C VAL A 67 9.97 17.66 23.63
N HIS A 68 10.61 16.75 22.88
CA HIS A 68 11.06 15.43 23.35
C HIS A 68 12.10 14.82 22.38
N ALA A 69 13.25 15.48 22.25
CA ALA A 69 14.44 14.95 21.56
C ALA A 69 15.18 13.85 22.36
N SER A 70 14.45 13.01 23.13
CA SER A 70 15.06 11.98 24.00
C SER A 70 14.32 10.64 24.03
N VAL A 71 13.31 10.43 23.19
CA VAL A 71 12.75 9.09 22.96
C VAL A 71 13.61 8.41 21.91
N ASP A 72 14.11 7.20 22.18
CA ASP A 72 14.78 6.35 21.18
C ASP A 72 13.97 6.39 19.88
N SER A 73 14.52 7.04 18.85
CA SER A 73 13.81 7.42 17.63
C SER A 73 13.26 6.23 16.85
N SER A 74 13.63 5.00 17.21
CA SER A 74 13.14 3.76 16.61
C SER A 74 11.83 3.24 17.18
N MET A 75 11.43 3.60 18.41
CA MET A 75 10.24 3.04 19.07
C MET A 75 8.91 3.31 18.31
N PRO A 76 8.58 4.55 17.91
CA PRO A 76 7.36 4.83 17.14
C PRO A 76 7.32 4.05 15.81
N TRP A 77 8.45 3.96 15.11
CA TRP A 77 8.57 3.21 13.86
C TRP A 77 8.43 1.69 14.06
N ALA A 78 9.01 1.16 15.13
CA ALA A 78 8.83 -0.24 15.52
C ALA A 78 7.37 -0.54 15.84
N ALA A 79 6.69 0.34 16.59
CA ALA A 79 5.27 0.21 16.89
C ALA A 79 4.41 0.28 15.61
N ALA A 80 4.75 1.14 14.65
CA ALA A 80 4.10 1.19 13.35
C ALA A 80 4.26 -0.11 12.56
N LEU A 81 5.46 -0.69 12.54
CA LEU A 81 5.68 -1.99 11.93
C LEU A 81 4.86 -3.09 12.63
N VAL A 82 4.80 -3.07 13.96
CA VAL A 82 3.97 -4.01 14.75
C VAL A 82 2.48 -3.84 14.42
N GLY A 83 1.98 -2.61 14.30
CA GLY A 83 0.60 -2.33 13.91
C GLY A 83 0.28 -2.87 12.52
N PHE A 84 1.15 -2.57 11.55
CA PHE A 84 1.00 -3.03 10.16
C PHE A 84 1.02 -4.55 10.04
N LEU A 85 2.06 -5.20 10.59
CA LEU A 85 2.21 -6.65 10.53
C LEU A 85 1.16 -7.38 11.39
N GLY A 86 0.77 -6.81 12.53
CA GLY A 86 -0.26 -7.38 13.40
C GLY A 86 -1.59 -7.53 12.67
N LEU A 87 -2.03 -6.49 11.98
CA LEU A 87 -3.24 -6.53 11.14
C LEU A 87 -3.11 -7.53 9.99
N PHE A 88 -1.97 -7.53 9.29
CA PHE A 88 -1.67 -8.51 8.24
C PHE A 88 -1.80 -9.96 8.75
N LEU A 89 -1.22 -10.27 9.90
CA LEU A 89 -1.26 -11.61 10.49
C LEU A 89 -2.69 -12.00 10.90
N ILE A 90 -3.43 -11.08 11.52
CA ILE A 90 -4.82 -11.33 11.94
C ILE A 90 -5.70 -11.63 10.72
N GLU A 91 -5.62 -10.82 9.66
CA GLU A 91 -6.50 -10.95 8.52
C GLU A 91 -6.07 -12.02 7.52
N LYS A 92 -4.80 -12.06 7.14
CA LYS A 92 -4.34 -12.92 6.05
C LYS A 92 -3.91 -14.30 6.54
N VAL A 93 -3.39 -14.41 7.77
CA VAL A 93 -2.88 -15.68 8.31
C VAL A 93 -3.92 -16.37 9.19
N TRP A 94 -4.47 -15.68 10.20
CA TRP A 94 -5.35 -16.34 11.18
C TRP A 94 -6.75 -16.65 10.63
N MET A 95 -7.33 -15.75 9.84
CA MET A 95 -8.71 -15.91 9.36
C MET A 95 -8.86 -16.84 8.16
N ARG A 96 -7.92 -16.82 7.21
CA ARG A 96 -7.98 -17.66 5.99
C ARG A 96 -7.67 -19.14 6.22
N GLY A 97 -7.17 -19.50 7.40
CA GLY A 97 -6.79 -20.88 7.74
C GLY A 97 -7.91 -21.78 8.28
N LYS A 98 -9.17 -21.33 8.37
CA LYS A 98 -10.29 -22.13 8.92
C LYS A 98 -11.05 -22.89 7.82
N PRO A 99 -10.93 -24.24 7.73
CA PRO A 99 -11.67 -25.04 6.76
C PRO A 99 -13.17 -25.06 7.10
N GLY A 100 -14.04 -24.84 6.12
CA GLY A 100 -15.50 -25.00 6.27
C GLY A 100 -16.30 -23.73 6.57
N ALA A 101 -15.68 -22.54 6.58
CA ALA A 101 -16.42 -21.28 6.65
C ALA A 101 -17.01 -20.91 5.27
N ASP A 102 -18.29 -20.57 5.22
CA ASP A 102 -18.92 -19.97 4.05
C ASP A 102 -18.12 -18.71 3.62
N GLY A 103 -17.68 -18.69 2.36
CA GLY A 103 -16.79 -17.67 1.81
C GLY A 103 -17.35 -16.26 1.97
N HIS A 104 -18.67 -16.09 1.91
CA HIS A 104 -19.31 -14.80 2.14
C HIS A 104 -19.24 -14.36 3.61
N THR A 105 -19.47 -15.30 4.53
CA THR A 105 -19.38 -15.02 5.97
C THR A 105 -17.95 -14.67 6.39
N LEU A 106 -16.96 -15.33 5.80
CA LEU A 106 -15.55 -15.08 6.10
C LEU A 106 -15.11 -13.65 5.72
N VAL A 107 -15.61 -13.13 4.60
CA VAL A 107 -15.23 -11.79 4.10
C VAL A 107 -15.63 -10.68 5.07
N TRP A 108 -16.90 -10.64 5.50
CA TRP A 108 -17.36 -9.56 6.38
C TRP A 108 -16.84 -9.72 7.81
N VAL A 109 -16.67 -10.95 8.31
CA VAL A 109 -16.06 -11.20 9.63
C VAL A 109 -14.60 -10.77 9.63
N SER A 110 -13.84 -11.10 8.57
CA SER A 110 -12.45 -10.66 8.41
C SER A 110 -12.34 -9.15 8.47
N THR A 111 -13.16 -8.48 7.66
CA THR A 111 -13.21 -7.02 7.59
C THR A 111 -13.61 -6.40 8.93
N TYR A 112 -14.59 -7.00 9.62
CA TYR A 112 -15.06 -6.51 10.93
C TYR A 112 -13.95 -6.56 11.99
N VAL A 113 -13.26 -7.68 12.12
CA VAL A 113 -12.21 -7.84 13.13
C VAL A 113 -11.01 -6.96 12.81
N GLY A 114 -10.57 -6.93 11.55
CA GLY A 114 -9.46 -6.08 11.11
C GLY A 114 -9.73 -4.60 11.40
N LEU A 115 -10.86 -4.09 10.92
CA LEU A 115 -11.28 -2.71 11.19
C LEU A 115 -11.52 -2.46 12.69
N SER A 116 -11.91 -3.47 13.48
CA SER A 116 -12.08 -3.31 14.94
C SER A 116 -10.73 -3.08 15.64
N VAL A 117 -9.70 -3.83 15.25
CA VAL A 117 -8.34 -3.65 15.77
C VAL A 117 -7.79 -2.28 15.37
N HIS A 118 -7.99 -1.87 14.11
CA HIS A 118 -7.68 -0.52 13.64
C HIS A 118 -8.44 0.55 14.43
N ALA A 119 -9.76 0.46 14.53
CA ALA A 119 -10.60 1.42 15.24
C ALA A 119 -10.22 1.57 16.73
N PHE A 120 -9.79 0.48 17.36
CA PHE A 120 -9.33 0.47 18.74
C PHE A 120 -7.97 1.16 18.89
N THR A 121 -6.99 0.77 18.07
CA THR A 121 -5.64 1.37 18.06
C THR A 121 -5.67 2.85 17.66
N ALA A 122 -6.54 3.23 16.73
CA ALA A 122 -6.84 4.61 16.38
C ALA A 122 -7.35 5.40 17.58
N GLY A 123 -8.28 4.83 18.35
CA GLY A 123 -8.78 5.43 19.58
C GLY A 123 -7.68 5.62 20.61
N LEU A 124 -6.83 4.61 20.82
CA LEU A 124 -5.70 4.70 21.74
C LEU A 124 -4.73 5.83 21.38
N GLY A 125 -4.35 5.94 20.09
CA GLY A 125 -3.46 7.00 19.62
C GLY A 125 -4.10 8.40 19.69
N LEU A 126 -5.40 8.50 19.44
CA LEU A 126 -6.12 9.78 19.47
C LEU A 126 -6.07 10.47 20.84
N ALA A 127 -5.95 9.72 21.92
CA ALA A 127 -5.80 10.30 23.26
C ALA A 127 -4.59 11.22 23.37
N ALA A 128 -3.45 10.82 22.80
CA ALA A 128 -2.23 11.64 22.78
C ALA A 128 -2.41 12.91 21.94
N LEU A 129 -3.23 12.85 20.88
CA LEU A 129 -3.51 14.00 20.00
C LEU A 129 -4.41 15.06 20.65
N LEU A 130 -5.27 14.69 21.61
CA LEU A 130 -6.21 15.62 22.26
C LEU A 130 -5.56 16.53 23.32
N GLU A 131 -4.33 16.25 23.72
CA GLU A 131 -3.58 17.09 24.66
C GLU A 131 -3.09 18.40 24.02
N HIS A 132 -3.12 18.51 22.68
CA HIS A 132 -2.65 19.66 21.93
C HIS A 132 -3.80 20.55 21.42
N PRO A 133 -3.89 21.84 21.84
CA PRO A 133 -4.97 22.76 21.46
C PRO A 133 -5.10 23.03 19.95
N GLU A 134 -3.98 22.98 19.22
CA GLU A 134 -3.86 23.23 17.78
C GLU A 134 -4.54 22.13 16.94
N LEU A 135 -4.76 20.93 17.50
CA LEU A 135 -5.30 19.76 16.78
C LEU A 135 -6.83 19.76 16.60
N SER A 136 -7.50 20.90 16.81
CA SER A 136 -8.93 21.07 16.50
C SER A 136 -9.28 20.76 15.03
N VAL A 137 -8.30 20.84 14.13
CA VAL A 137 -8.47 20.54 12.71
C VAL A 137 -8.35 19.04 12.39
N ALA A 138 -7.50 18.30 13.12
CA ALA A 138 -7.39 16.85 13.00
C ALA A 138 -8.71 16.13 13.34
N VAL A 139 -9.51 16.72 14.23
CA VAL A 139 -10.84 16.23 14.63
C VAL A 139 -11.75 16.04 13.42
N VAL A 140 -11.80 17.03 12.52
CA VAL A 140 -12.69 16.99 11.36
C VAL A 140 -12.24 15.88 10.41
N ALA A 141 -10.93 15.76 10.16
CA ALA A 141 -10.36 14.69 9.36
C ALA A 141 -10.65 13.31 9.97
N ILE A 142 -10.55 13.17 11.29
CA ILE A 142 -10.83 11.93 12.02
C ILE A 142 -12.32 11.58 11.98
N LEU A 143 -13.21 12.56 12.16
CA LEU A 143 -14.65 12.35 12.05
C LEU A 143 -15.02 11.93 10.63
N TRP A 144 -14.42 12.54 9.61
CA TRP A 144 -14.65 12.18 8.22
C TRP A 144 -14.16 10.76 7.91
N HIS A 145 -12.95 10.43 8.36
CA HIS A 145 -12.39 9.08 8.30
C HIS A 145 -13.29 8.05 9.00
N LYS A 146 -13.84 8.40 10.17
CA LYS A 146 -14.75 7.51 10.91
C LYS A 146 -16.06 7.28 10.14
N LEU A 147 -16.61 8.32 9.52
CA LEU A 147 -17.79 8.22 8.66
C LEU A 147 -17.54 7.23 7.51
N THR A 148 -16.40 7.35 6.83
CA THR A 148 -16.11 6.53 5.65
C THR A 148 -15.76 5.08 6.00
N GLU A 149 -15.05 4.85 7.11
CA GLU A 149 -14.77 3.51 7.65
C GLU A 149 -16.06 2.75 7.98
N CYS A 150 -16.97 3.41 8.71
CA CYS A 150 -18.24 2.85 9.13
C CYS A 150 -19.20 2.58 7.95
N PHE A 151 -19.18 3.44 6.94
CA PHE A 151 -19.89 3.23 5.69
C PHE A 151 -19.36 2.01 4.94
N SER A 152 -18.04 1.85 4.86
CA SER A 152 -17.40 0.72 4.18
C SER A 152 -17.76 -0.61 4.85
N LEU A 153 -17.62 -0.71 6.17
CA LEU A 153 -17.97 -1.91 6.93
C LEU A 153 -19.45 -2.29 6.77
N SER A 154 -20.35 -1.31 6.89
CA SER A 154 -21.79 -1.53 6.70
C SER A 154 -22.12 -2.04 5.29
N SER A 155 -21.41 -1.52 4.28
CA SER A 155 -21.58 -1.94 2.88
C SER A 155 -21.09 -3.36 2.63
N VAL A 156 -19.91 -3.73 3.14
CA VAL A 156 -19.35 -5.09 3.02
C VAL A 156 -20.25 -6.11 3.72
N MET A 157 -20.70 -5.81 4.94
CA MET A 157 -21.63 -6.70 5.67
C MET A 157 -22.94 -6.92 4.91
N ARG A 158 -23.49 -5.88 4.27
CA ARG A 158 -24.70 -5.99 3.44
C ARG A 158 -24.47 -6.81 2.19
N LEU A 159 -23.37 -6.56 1.47
CA LEU A 159 -23.01 -7.27 0.23
C LEU A 159 -22.71 -8.75 0.48
N ALA A 160 -22.13 -9.07 1.63
CA ALA A 160 -21.87 -10.43 2.07
C ALA A 160 -23.11 -11.14 2.67
N GLY A 161 -24.29 -10.51 2.64
CA GLY A 161 -25.56 -11.13 3.05
C GLY A 161 -25.71 -11.31 4.57
N ALA A 162 -25.04 -10.50 5.39
CA ALA A 162 -25.16 -10.61 6.84
C ALA A 162 -26.64 -10.41 7.29
N PRO A 163 -27.16 -11.26 8.21
CA PRO A 163 -28.56 -11.16 8.63
C PRO A 163 -28.79 -9.86 9.39
N ALA A 164 -29.87 -9.15 9.09
CA ALA A 164 -30.14 -7.78 9.57
C ALA A 164 -29.94 -7.61 11.08
N LYS A 165 -30.43 -8.55 11.91
CA LYS A 165 -30.25 -8.50 13.37
C LYS A 165 -28.78 -8.50 13.82
N ARG A 166 -27.94 -9.34 13.19
CA ARG A 166 -26.50 -9.37 13.48
C ARG A 166 -25.79 -8.16 12.89
N HIS A 167 -26.23 -7.70 11.73
CA HIS A 167 -25.69 -6.50 11.08
C HIS A 167 -25.82 -5.27 11.98
N PHE A 168 -27.03 -4.96 12.48
CA PHE A 168 -27.24 -3.85 13.40
C PHE A 168 -26.48 -4.00 14.73
N ALA A 169 -26.48 -5.21 15.32
CA ALA A 169 -25.80 -5.45 16.59
C ALA A 169 -24.28 -5.24 16.49
N MET A 170 -23.66 -5.74 15.42
CA MET A 170 -22.21 -5.64 15.23
C MET A 170 -21.78 -4.22 14.88
N LEU A 171 -22.55 -3.51 14.07
CA LEU A 171 -22.34 -2.10 13.80
C LEU A 171 -22.47 -1.23 15.06
N GLY A 172 -23.48 -1.50 15.90
CA GLY A 172 -23.61 -0.84 17.21
C GLY A 172 -22.40 -1.08 18.11
N LEU A 173 -21.90 -2.32 18.18
CA LEU A 173 -20.68 -2.63 18.92
C LEU A 173 -19.46 -1.89 18.34
N PHE A 174 -19.34 -1.85 17.01
CA PHE A 174 -18.23 -1.20 16.31
C PHE A 174 -18.16 0.30 16.59
N ALA A 175 -19.31 0.98 16.66
CA ALA A 175 -19.39 2.40 16.98
C ALA A 175 -18.80 2.74 18.36
N CYS A 176 -18.79 1.78 19.30
CA CYS A 176 -18.22 1.94 20.64
C CYS A 176 -16.71 1.69 20.70
N ILE A 177 -16.10 1.05 19.70
CA ILE A 177 -14.70 0.60 19.76
C ILE A 177 -13.73 1.78 19.82
N THR A 178 -13.88 2.78 18.93
CA THR A 178 -13.00 3.96 18.93
C THR A 178 -13.17 4.82 20.18
N PRO A 179 -14.40 5.12 20.66
CA PRO A 179 -14.61 5.73 21.98
C PRO A 179 -13.96 4.97 23.14
N ALA A 180 -14.08 3.64 23.16
CA ALA A 180 -13.47 2.81 24.20
C ALA A 180 -11.94 2.87 24.13
N GLY A 181 -11.36 2.79 22.92
CA GLY A 181 -9.94 2.98 22.68
C GLY A 181 -9.48 4.35 23.15
N LEU A 182 -10.22 5.42 22.86
CA LEU A 182 -9.91 6.78 23.29
C LEU A 182 -9.95 6.93 24.82
N LEU A 183 -10.95 6.36 25.48
CA LEU A 183 -11.03 6.37 26.94
C LEU A 183 -9.84 5.66 27.58
N ILE A 184 -9.48 4.48 27.07
CA ILE A 184 -8.33 3.72 27.58
C ILE A 184 -7.03 4.47 27.26
N GLY A 185 -6.91 5.00 26.05
CA GLY A 185 -5.78 5.79 25.59
C GLY A 185 -5.55 7.01 26.48
N ALA A 186 -6.61 7.72 26.87
CA ALA A 186 -6.50 8.90 27.74
C ALA A 186 -5.95 8.57 29.13
N GLN A 187 -6.20 7.35 29.62
CA GLN A 187 -5.62 6.88 30.88
C GLN A 187 -4.15 6.44 30.72
N LEU A 188 -3.77 5.97 29.53
CA LEU A 188 -2.41 5.53 29.22
C LEU A 188 -1.48 6.68 28.81
N ALA A 189 -2.04 7.72 28.17
CA ALA A 189 -1.30 8.83 27.60
C ALA A 189 -0.64 9.71 28.68
N GLY A 190 -1.27 9.80 29.85
CA GLY A 190 -0.71 10.49 31.01
C GLY A 190 0.37 9.71 31.78
N ILE A 191 0.77 8.50 31.33
CA ILE A 191 1.72 7.65 32.06
C ILE A 191 3.18 7.95 31.68
N ASP A 192 3.50 8.03 30.38
CA ASP A 192 4.88 8.23 29.90
C ASP A 192 4.93 8.67 28.42
N ALA A 193 5.92 9.50 28.05
CA ALA A 193 6.10 10.00 26.69
C ALA A 193 6.41 8.90 25.67
N HIS A 194 7.11 7.84 26.11
CA HIS A 194 7.37 6.65 25.28
C HIS A 194 6.08 5.89 24.95
N ALA A 195 5.12 5.86 25.88
CA ALA A 195 3.83 5.21 25.64
C ALA A 195 3.05 5.96 24.55
N ASN A 196 3.03 7.30 24.58
CA ASN A 196 2.40 8.11 23.54
C ASN A 196 3.02 7.87 22.16
N ALA A 197 4.35 7.92 22.06
CA ALA A 197 5.05 7.68 20.80
C ALA A 197 4.75 6.28 20.23
N ALA A 198 4.69 5.26 21.09
CA ALA A 198 4.36 3.90 20.68
C ALA A 198 2.89 3.74 20.26
N LEU A 199 1.95 4.39 20.95
CA LEU A 199 0.53 4.36 20.59
C LEU A 199 0.26 5.07 19.26
N THR A 200 0.87 6.23 19.03
CA THR A 200 0.81 6.94 17.74
C THR A 200 1.44 6.10 16.62
N GLY A 201 2.60 5.49 16.88
CA GLY A 201 3.24 4.56 15.96
C GLY A 201 2.33 3.39 15.58
N LEU A 202 1.78 2.70 16.59
CA LEU A 202 0.85 1.59 16.40
C LEU A 202 -0.35 1.99 15.55
N ALA A 203 -0.95 3.14 15.84
CA ALA A 203 -2.07 3.68 15.06
C ALA A 203 -1.67 3.99 13.61
N ALA A 204 -0.53 4.64 13.37
CA ALA A 204 -0.05 4.92 12.01
C ALA A 204 0.17 3.62 11.20
N GLY A 205 0.71 2.59 11.84
CA GLY A 205 0.91 1.27 11.24
C GLY A 205 -0.39 0.58 10.84
N THR A 206 -1.39 0.57 11.73
CA THR A 206 -2.70 -0.03 11.44
C THR A 206 -3.45 0.75 10.35
N PHE A 207 -3.39 2.08 10.37
CA PHE A 207 -3.93 2.94 9.31
C PHE A 207 -3.29 2.66 7.94
N LEU A 208 -1.97 2.55 7.88
CA LEU A 208 -1.24 2.29 6.64
C LEU A 208 -1.63 0.93 6.05
N TYR A 209 -1.79 -0.09 6.90
CA TYR A 209 -2.25 -1.41 6.46
C TYR A 209 -3.66 -1.33 5.84
N VAL A 210 -4.64 -0.75 6.54
CA VAL A 210 -6.01 -0.63 6.03
C VAL A 210 -6.05 0.16 4.71
N ALA A 211 -5.27 1.24 4.62
CA ALA A 211 -5.19 2.06 3.41
C ALA A 211 -4.66 1.25 2.22
N VAL A 212 -3.54 0.54 2.38
CA VAL A 212 -2.81 -0.12 1.27
C VAL A 212 -3.34 -1.51 0.96
N CYS A 213 -3.76 -2.29 1.97
CA CYS A 213 -4.12 -3.69 1.82
C CYS A 213 -5.62 -3.94 1.69
N ASP A 214 -6.48 -3.04 2.19
CA ASP A 214 -7.93 -3.20 2.13
C ASP A 214 -8.58 -2.22 1.17
N LEU A 215 -8.37 -0.91 1.38
CA LEU A 215 -9.08 0.12 0.61
C LEU A 215 -8.51 0.30 -0.79
N LEU A 216 -7.19 0.43 -0.94
CA LEU A 216 -6.56 0.69 -2.24
C LEU A 216 -6.80 -0.44 -3.27
N PRO A 217 -6.71 -1.74 -2.93
CA PRO A 217 -6.99 -2.81 -3.87
C PRO A 217 -8.45 -2.82 -4.33
N GLU A 218 -9.39 -2.48 -3.44
CA GLU A 218 -10.82 -2.39 -3.75
C GLU A 218 -11.11 -1.31 -4.82
N VAL A 219 -10.38 -0.19 -4.79
CA VAL A 219 -10.47 0.85 -5.83
C VAL A 219 -10.18 0.30 -7.23
N PHE A 220 -9.22 -0.62 -7.33
CA PHE A 220 -8.69 -1.15 -8.59
C PHE A 220 -9.21 -2.55 -8.97
N HIS A 221 -10.05 -3.19 -8.15
CA HIS A 221 -10.52 -4.56 -8.36
C HIS A 221 -11.40 -4.74 -9.63
N HIS A 222 -11.94 -3.66 -10.19
CA HIS A 222 -12.71 -3.70 -11.44
C HIS A 222 -12.13 -2.75 -12.50
N PHE A 223 -11.78 -3.30 -13.66
CA PHE A 223 -11.12 -2.59 -14.76
C PHE A 223 -12.03 -1.59 -15.49
N ASP A 224 -13.33 -1.60 -15.21
CA ASP A 224 -14.29 -0.75 -15.90
C ASP A 224 -14.27 0.68 -15.35
N ARG A 225 -13.87 1.62 -16.22
CA ARG A 225 -13.71 3.07 -15.99
C ARG A 225 -12.90 3.44 -14.73
N ARG A 226 -11.57 3.32 -14.84
CA ARG A 226 -10.60 3.66 -13.78
C ARG A 226 -10.52 5.15 -13.45
N THR A 227 -10.69 6.02 -14.44
CA THR A 227 -10.49 7.47 -14.33
C THR A 227 -11.30 8.13 -13.20
N PRO A 228 -12.63 7.95 -13.07
CA PRO A 228 -13.39 8.59 -12.00
C PRO A 228 -12.94 8.15 -10.59
N ARG A 229 -12.46 6.91 -10.46
CA ARG A 229 -11.99 6.38 -9.17
C ARG A 229 -10.65 6.97 -8.79
N VAL A 230 -9.73 7.10 -9.76
CA VAL A 230 -8.45 7.79 -9.54
C VAL A 230 -8.68 9.25 -9.20
N ILE A 231 -9.61 9.94 -9.88
CA ILE A 231 -9.98 11.32 -9.55
C ILE A 231 -10.50 11.40 -8.11
N ALA A 232 -11.41 10.50 -7.70
CA ALA A 232 -11.92 10.47 -6.34
C ALA A 232 -10.81 10.19 -5.30
N LEU A 233 -9.90 9.25 -5.58
CA LEU A 233 -8.74 8.95 -4.75
C LEU A 233 -7.85 10.19 -4.57
N VAL A 234 -7.46 10.84 -5.67
CA VAL A 234 -6.65 12.06 -5.62
C VAL A 234 -7.38 13.18 -4.89
N ALA A 235 -8.67 13.37 -5.15
CA ALA A 235 -9.48 14.35 -4.44
C ALA A 235 -9.51 14.07 -2.92
N GLY A 236 -9.51 12.81 -2.50
CA GLY A 236 -9.39 12.43 -1.10
C GLY A 236 -8.03 12.79 -0.49
N VAL A 237 -6.92 12.50 -1.19
CA VAL A 237 -5.56 12.88 -0.73
C VAL A 237 -5.45 14.40 -0.60
N VAL A 238 -5.94 15.14 -1.60
CA VAL A 238 -5.98 16.61 -1.58
C VAL A 238 -6.85 17.09 -0.42
N ALA A 239 -8.04 16.52 -0.21
CA ALA A 239 -8.89 16.91 0.91
C ALA A 239 -8.19 16.72 2.27
N SER A 240 -7.41 15.65 2.47
CA SER A 240 -6.59 15.48 3.67
C SER A 240 -5.46 16.52 3.76
N ALA A 241 -4.81 16.86 2.65
CA ALA A 241 -3.78 17.89 2.61
C ALA A 241 -4.32 19.28 2.97
N LEU A 242 -5.57 19.57 2.56
CA LEU A 242 -6.22 20.86 2.77
C LEU A 242 -7.00 20.96 4.08
N ALA A 243 -7.22 19.84 4.77
CA ALA A 243 -7.95 19.81 6.03
C ALA A 243 -7.41 20.81 7.07
N PRO A 244 -6.08 20.97 7.28
CA PRO A 244 -5.48 21.94 8.20
C PRO A 244 -5.79 23.43 7.90
N GLU A 245 -6.18 23.76 6.67
CA GLU A 245 -6.11 25.14 6.14
C GLU A 245 -7.46 25.77 5.79
N PHE A 246 -8.58 25.18 6.24
CA PHE A 246 -9.92 25.74 6.02
C PHE A 246 -10.20 27.07 6.76
N GLU A 247 -9.18 27.89 7.01
CA GLU A 247 -9.33 29.27 7.46
C GLU A 247 -9.28 30.29 6.30
N SER A 248 -8.57 30.05 5.18
CA SER A 248 -8.59 30.98 4.02
C SER A 248 -8.04 30.42 2.68
N PHE A 249 -8.44 31.02 1.56
CA PHE A 249 -7.93 30.70 0.20
C PHE A 249 -6.44 31.03 0.02
N ASP A 250 -5.91 31.98 0.80
CA ASP A 250 -4.50 32.35 0.77
C ASP A 250 -3.60 31.28 1.40
N ALA A 251 -4.08 30.60 2.45
CA ALA A 251 -3.39 29.46 3.05
C ALA A 251 -3.21 28.30 2.04
N LEU A 252 -4.29 27.95 1.32
CA LEU A 252 -4.27 26.95 0.25
C LEU A 252 -3.18 27.23 -0.82
N ILE A 253 -3.09 28.48 -1.26
CA ILE A 253 -2.09 28.89 -2.24
C ILE A 253 -0.69 28.79 -1.64
N ALA A 254 -0.51 29.16 -0.37
CA ALA A 254 0.77 29.04 0.34
C ALA A 254 1.22 27.57 0.47
N SER A 255 0.32 26.66 0.83
CA SER A 255 0.61 25.21 0.94
C SER A 255 0.99 24.61 -0.40
N CYS A 256 0.22 24.93 -1.45
CA CYS A 256 0.51 24.46 -2.81
C CYS A 256 1.86 24.96 -3.32
N ARG A 257 2.24 26.21 -3.00
CA ARG A 257 3.58 26.76 -3.30
C ARG A 257 4.66 26.07 -2.49
N HIS A 258 4.46 25.90 -1.19
CA HIS A 258 5.41 25.22 -0.30
C HIS A 258 5.68 23.78 -0.74
N PHE A 259 4.63 23.00 -1.04
CA PHE A 259 4.76 21.66 -1.61
C PHE A 259 5.53 21.68 -2.94
N GLY A 260 5.20 22.63 -3.82
CA GLY A 260 5.89 22.77 -5.10
C GLY A 260 7.38 23.08 -4.94
N ASP A 261 7.73 23.97 -4.02
CA ASP A 261 9.10 24.38 -3.72
C ASP A 261 9.90 23.22 -3.11
N GLU A 262 9.33 22.49 -2.14
CA GLU A 262 9.95 21.30 -1.52
C GLU A 262 10.10 20.14 -2.52
N ALA A 263 9.08 19.88 -3.33
CA ALA A 263 9.13 18.85 -4.36
C ALA A 263 10.21 19.17 -5.41
N LEU A 264 10.29 20.44 -5.84
CA LEU A 264 11.31 20.88 -6.77
C LEU A 264 12.72 20.85 -6.15
N ALA A 265 12.86 21.30 -4.90
CA ALA A 265 14.13 21.25 -4.17
C ALA A 265 14.64 19.81 -4.01
N THR A 266 13.76 18.89 -3.60
CA THR A 266 14.06 17.47 -3.50
C THR A 266 14.42 16.88 -4.86
N PHE A 267 13.64 17.19 -5.90
CA PHE A 267 13.94 16.73 -7.26
C PHE A 267 15.31 17.21 -7.74
N LEU A 268 15.64 18.49 -7.57
CA LEU A 268 16.92 19.06 -7.95
C LEU A 268 18.09 18.51 -7.13
N ALA A 269 17.87 18.23 -5.83
CA ALA A 269 18.85 17.57 -4.98
C ALA A 269 19.16 16.14 -5.46
N MET A 270 18.13 15.43 -5.95
CA MET A 270 18.25 14.06 -6.45
C MET A 270 18.74 13.97 -7.89
N ALA A 271 18.50 15.00 -8.70
CA ALA A 271 18.83 15.06 -10.12
C ALA A 271 20.28 14.67 -10.46
N PRO A 272 21.35 15.19 -9.81
CA PRO A 272 22.72 14.82 -10.17
C PRO A 272 23.01 13.34 -9.93
N TYR A 273 22.46 12.76 -8.86
CA TYR A 273 22.65 11.34 -8.52
C TYR A 273 21.87 10.42 -9.46
N LEU A 274 20.65 10.81 -9.83
CA LEU A 274 19.85 10.09 -10.83
C LEU A 274 20.49 10.16 -12.21
N LEU A 275 20.99 11.32 -12.63
CA LEU A 275 21.72 11.48 -13.90
C LEU A 275 22.98 10.62 -13.94
N LEU A 276 23.76 10.58 -12.85
CA LEU A 276 24.91 9.69 -12.73
C LEU A 276 24.49 8.21 -12.79
N GLY A 277 23.45 7.84 -12.05
CA GLY A 277 22.87 6.50 -12.07
C GLY A 277 22.43 6.07 -13.48
N PHE A 278 21.73 6.96 -14.21
CA PHE A 278 21.33 6.71 -15.60
C PHE A 278 22.50 6.66 -16.58
N ALA A 279 23.56 7.44 -16.37
CA ALA A 279 24.75 7.38 -17.19
C ALA A 279 25.48 6.03 -17.04
N VAL A 280 25.68 5.59 -15.79
CA VAL A 280 26.27 4.27 -15.49
C VAL A 280 25.38 3.14 -16.00
N ALA A 281 24.06 3.26 -15.81
CA ALA A 281 23.06 2.34 -16.34
C ALA A 281 23.17 2.18 -17.86
N GLY A 282 23.24 3.30 -18.59
CA GLY A 282 23.42 3.30 -20.04
C GLY A 282 24.72 2.64 -20.48
N LEU A 283 25.83 2.88 -19.77
CA LEU A 283 27.11 2.20 -20.03
C LEU A 283 27.00 0.69 -19.83
N VAL A 284 26.43 0.25 -18.70
CA VAL A 284 26.22 -1.18 -18.43
C VAL A 284 25.37 -1.83 -19.54
N GLN A 285 24.33 -1.14 -20.02
CA GLN A 285 23.49 -1.64 -21.11
C GLN A 285 24.23 -1.80 -22.45
N VAL A 286 25.20 -0.92 -22.75
CA VAL A 286 26.02 -1.01 -23.96
C VAL A 286 26.98 -2.21 -23.91
N PHE A 287 27.50 -2.54 -22.71
CA PHE A 287 28.45 -3.65 -22.55
C PHE A 287 27.78 -5.01 -22.32
N LEU A 288 26.48 -5.05 -22.03
CA LEU A 288 25.77 -6.28 -21.71
C LEU A 288 25.07 -6.87 -22.93
N GLU A 289 25.64 -7.94 -23.50
CA GLU A 289 24.96 -8.72 -24.53
C GLU A 289 23.86 -9.61 -23.91
N PRO A 290 22.60 -9.52 -24.39
CA PRO A 290 21.50 -10.37 -23.91
C PRO A 290 21.81 -11.88 -24.07
N ALA A 291 22.58 -12.25 -25.10
CA ALA A 291 23.00 -13.62 -25.36
C ALA A 291 24.01 -14.16 -24.34
N ALA A 292 24.85 -13.29 -23.75
CA ALA A 292 25.76 -13.67 -22.68
C ALA A 292 24.98 -13.91 -21.38
N LEU A 293 24.03 -13.03 -21.06
CA LEU A 293 23.17 -13.15 -19.89
C LEU A 293 22.32 -14.45 -19.95
N GLN A 294 21.70 -14.74 -21.09
CA GLN A 294 20.94 -15.99 -21.28
C GLN A 294 21.80 -17.24 -21.09
N ARG A 295 23.07 -17.21 -21.53
CA ARG A 295 24.00 -18.35 -21.42
C ARG A 295 24.45 -18.59 -19.99
N TRP A 296 24.74 -17.53 -19.25
CA TRP A 296 25.21 -17.60 -17.87
C TRP A 296 24.11 -17.99 -16.87
N LEU A 297 22.85 -17.70 -17.21
CA LEU A 297 21.69 -17.98 -16.37
C LEU A 297 20.95 -19.27 -16.75
N LYS A 298 21.39 -19.96 -17.82
CA LYS A 298 20.77 -21.19 -18.32
C LYS A 298 20.92 -22.34 -17.31
N GLY A 299 19.85 -23.11 -17.15
CA GLY A 299 19.82 -24.32 -16.32
C GLY A 299 19.35 -24.09 -14.89
N GLU A 300 19.54 -25.11 -14.05
CA GLU A 300 19.09 -25.13 -12.66
C GLU A 300 20.26 -25.37 -11.68
N GLY A 301 20.05 -25.05 -10.41
CA GLY A 301 21.02 -25.29 -9.33
C GLY A 301 21.71 -24.03 -8.80
N ALA A 302 22.51 -24.22 -7.75
CA ALA A 302 23.07 -23.11 -6.97
C ALA A 302 23.98 -22.18 -7.78
N LYS A 303 24.69 -22.70 -8.79
CA LYS A 303 25.62 -21.91 -9.60
C LYS A 303 24.90 -20.89 -10.50
N PRO A 304 23.94 -21.28 -11.36
CA PRO A 304 23.11 -20.31 -12.08
C PRO A 304 22.36 -19.33 -11.17
N ILE A 305 21.93 -19.76 -9.98
CA ILE A 305 21.29 -18.90 -8.98
C ILE A 305 22.25 -17.83 -8.46
N ALA A 306 23.45 -18.22 -8.02
CA ALA A 306 24.46 -17.28 -7.54
C ALA A 306 24.88 -16.29 -8.63
N THR A 307 25.04 -16.79 -9.86
CA THR A 307 25.31 -15.94 -11.03
C THR A 307 24.17 -14.95 -11.27
N ALA A 308 22.91 -15.37 -11.14
CA ALA A 308 21.75 -14.49 -11.25
C ALA A 308 21.71 -13.38 -10.19
N SER A 309 21.99 -13.72 -8.93
CA SER A 309 21.99 -12.76 -7.83
C SER A 309 23.08 -11.69 -8.00
N VAL A 310 24.28 -12.09 -8.45
CA VAL A 310 25.40 -11.15 -8.61
C VAL A 310 25.28 -10.35 -9.91
N LEU A 311 24.92 -10.98 -11.02
CA LEU A 311 24.82 -10.29 -12.31
C LEU A 311 23.56 -9.45 -12.45
N GLY A 312 22.48 -9.80 -11.75
CA GLY A 312 21.30 -8.94 -11.67
C GLY A 312 21.61 -7.64 -10.95
N ALA A 313 22.54 -7.67 -9.99
CA ALA A 313 22.73 -6.56 -9.08
C ALA A 313 23.10 -5.21 -9.73
N PRO A 314 24.09 -5.14 -10.63
CA PRO A 314 24.43 -3.88 -11.30
C PRO A 314 23.45 -3.49 -12.42
N LEU A 315 22.41 -4.28 -12.69
CA LEU A 315 21.53 -3.99 -13.82
C LEU A 315 20.48 -2.93 -13.43
N PRO A 316 20.29 -1.90 -14.27
CA PRO A 316 19.36 -0.81 -14.00
C PRO A 316 17.93 -1.16 -14.43
N LEU A 317 17.44 -2.34 -14.03
CA LEU A 317 16.06 -2.75 -14.35
C LEU A 317 15.15 -2.48 -13.15
N CYS A 318 14.19 -1.57 -13.36
CA CYS A 318 13.11 -1.36 -12.40
C CYS A 318 12.18 -2.59 -12.34
N SER A 319 11.35 -2.66 -11.30
CA SER A 319 10.35 -3.72 -11.10
C SER A 319 9.42 -3.93 -12.30
N CYS A 320 9.13 -2.88 -13.08
CA CYS A 320 8.30 -2.96 -14.28
C CYS A 320 9.01 -3.61 -15.48
N SER A 321 10.33 -3.44 -15.59
CA SER A 321 11.13 -3.92 -16.73
C SER A 321 11.82 -5.25 -16.47
N VAL A 322 12.09 -5.59 -15.20
CA VAL A 322 12.73 -6.86 -14.83
C VAL A 322 11.83 -8.06 -15.09
N ILE A 323 10.49 -7.91 -14.98
CA ILE A 323 9.51 -8.99 -15.21
C ILE A 323 9.56 -9.54 -16.65
N PRO A 324 9.43 -8.72 -17.71
CA PRO A 324 9.51 -9.22 -19.09
C PRO A 324 10.90 -9.78 -19.42
N VAL A 325 11.98 -9.20 -18.88
CA VAL A 325 13.36 -9.72 -19.06
C VAL A 325 13.51 -11.10 -18.41
N ALA A 326 13.08 -11.25 -17.16
CA ALA A 326 13.10 -12.52 -16.45
C ALA A 326 12.23 -13.60 -17.15
N SER A 327 11.07 -13.21 -17.68
CA SER A 327 10.23 -14.10 -18.49
C SER A 327 10.96 -14.55 -19.77
N GLY A 328 11.68 -13.64 -20.44
CA GLY A 328 12.55 -13.95 -21.58
C GLY A 328 13.68 -14.93 -21.22
N LEU A 329 14.36 -14.71 -20.09
CA LEU A 329 15.40 -15.60 -19.57
C LEU A 329 14.85 -17.00 -19.26
N ARG A 330 13.66 -17.07 -18.65
CA ARG A 330 12.93 -18.32 -18.38
C ARG A 330 12.63 -19.08 -19.68
N LYS A 331 12.12 -18.38 -20.71
CA LYS A 331 11.86 -18.95 -22.04
C LYS A 331 13.15 -19.40 -22.73
N ALA A 332 14.28 -18.74 -22.46
CA ALA A 332 15.60 -19.11 -22.96
C ALA A 332 16.25 -20.29 -22.19
N GLY A 333 15.56 -20.86 -21.20
CA GLY A 333 16.00 -22.05 -20.46
C GLY A 333 16.67 -21.77 -19.12
N ALA A 334 16.51 -20.57 -18.55
CA ALA A 334 16.85 -20.32 -17.15
C ALA A 334 15.84 -21.01 -16.22
N GLY A 335 16.34 -21.68 -15.17
CA GLY A 335 15.50 -22.35 -14.17
C GLY A 335 14.65 -21.39 -13.35
N LYS A 336 13.66 -21.93 -12.61
CA LYS A 336 12.79 -21.15 -11.71
C LYS A 336 13.60 -20.39 -10.64
N GLY A 337 14.61 -21.03 -10.06
CA GLY A 337 15.50 -20.42 -9.05
C GLY A 337 16.38 -19.28 -9.58
N PRO A 338 17.15 -19.45 -10.68
CA PRO A 338 17.91 -18.36 -11.28
C PRO A 338 17.02 -17.19 -11.73
N THR A 339 15.83 -17.49 -12.26
CA THR A 339 14.87 -16.46 -12.68
C THR A 339 14.37 -15.64 -11.48
N SER A 340 14.04 -16.29 -10.35
CA SER A 340 13.59 -15.57 -9.14
C SER A 340 14.71 -14.78 -8.47
N ALA A 341 15.94 -15.32 -8.42
CA ALA A 341 17.11 -14.59 -7.93
C ALA A 341 17.38 -13.32 -8.75
N PHE A 342 17.31 -13.42 -10.08
CA PHE A 342 17.46 -12.27 -10.98
C PHE A 342 16.37 -11.20 -10.76
N LEU A 343 15.12 -11.63 -10.60
CA LEU A 343 13.98 -10.75 -10.33
C LEU A 343 14.11 -9.95 -9.03
N ILE A 344 14.76 -10.53 -8.02
CA ILE A 344 14.92 -9.92 -6.70
C ILE A 344 16.14 -8.99 -6.68
N ALA A 345 17.31 -9.48 -7.13
CA ALA A 345 18.55 -8.71 -7.06
C ALA A 345 18.46 -7.39 -7.85
N THR A 346 17.92 -7.46 -9.08
CA THR A 346 18.03 -6.36 -10.03
C THR A 346 17.38 -5.03 -9.58
N PRO A 347 16.10 -4.99 -9.16
CA PRO A 347 15.48 -3.74 -8.72
C PRO A 347 15.99 -3.24 -7.36
N GLU A 348 16.63 -4.11 -6.57
CA GLU A 348 17.02 -3.82 -5.19
C GLU A 348 18.46 -3.28 -5.08
N THR A 349 19.35 -3.65 -6.02
CA THR A 349 20.77 -3.26 -6.05
C THR A 349 21.20 -2.44 -7.26
N GLY A 350 20.25 -2.01 -8.10
CA GLY A 350 20.54 -1.20 -9.28
C GLY A 350 21.48 -0.02 -9.00
N VAL A 351 22.36 0.27 -9.95
CA VAL A 351 23.40 1.32 -9.82
C VAL A 351 22.82 2.69 -9.49
N ASP A 352 21.62 2.98 -9.96
CA ASP A 352 20.82 4.15 -9.65
C ASP A 352 20.40 4.18 -8.17
N SER A 353 19.86 3.06 -7.68
CA SER A 353 19.43 2.88 -6.29
C SER A 353 20.60 3.02 -5.30
N VAL A 354 21.76 2.45 -5.63
CA VAL A 354 22.98 2.54 -4.80
C VAL A 354 23.56 3.96 -4.80
N SER A 355 23.58 4.62 -5.96
CA SER A 355 24.08 6.01 -6.08
C SER A 355 23.27 6.98 -5.22
N VAL A 356 21.95 6.85 -5.24
CA VAL A 356 21.05 7.64 -4.39
C VAL A 356 21.29 7.37 -2.90
N THR A 357 21.61 6.14 -2.55
CA THR A 357 21.78 5.74 -1.14
C THR A 357 23.10 6.19 -0.57
N TRP A 358 24.14 6.17 -1.40
CA TRP A 358 25.41 6.79 -1.08
C TRP A 358 25.26 8.30 -0.82
N ALA A 359 24.35 8.96 -1.55
CA ALA A 359 24.12 10.40 -1.42
C ALA A 359 23.32 10.79 -0.17
N LEU A 360 22.31 9.99 0.19
CA LEU A 360 21.35 10.32 1.23
C LEU A 360 21.59 9.62 2.58
N PHE A 361 22.27 8.48 2.59
CA PHE A 361 22.51 7.67 3.78
C PHE A 361 24.00 7.51 4.07
N ASP A 362 24.33 7.00 5.25
CA ASP A 362 25.72 6.73 5.64
C ASP A 362 26.39 5.73 4.67
N PRO A 363 27.69 5.89 4.36
CA PRO A 363 28.44 4.98 3.49
C PRO A 363 28.34 3.50 3.88
N VAL A 364 28.15 3.20 5.17
CA VAL A 364 27.90 1.84 5.64
C VAL A 364 26.61 1.28 5.03
N MET A 365 25.53 2.05 5.01
CA MET A 365 24.25 1.62 4.43
C MET A 365 24.33 1.43 2.92
N ALA A 366 25.13 2.26 2.24
CA ALA A 366 25.37 2.16 0.81
C ALA A 366 26.10 0.86 0.40
N VAL A 367 26.83 0.22 1.33
CA VAL A 367 27.48 -1.09 1.12
C VAL A 367 26.63 -2.24 1.66
N VAL A 368 26.07 -2.10 2.86
CA VAL A 368 25.26 -3.15 3.50
C VAL A 368 24.04 -3.48 2.66
N ARG A 369 23.36 -2.48 2.09
CA ARG A 369 22.12 -2.72 1.35
C ARG A 369 22.34 -3.56 0.09
N PRO A 370 23.34 -3.28 -0.77
CA PRO A 370 23.64 -4.17 -1.89
C PRO A 370 24.00 -5.59 -1.49
N VAL A 371 24.80 -5.75 -0.43
CA VAL A 371 25.21 -7.07 0.07
C VAL A 371 24.00 -7.85 0.58
N ALA A 372 23.15 -7.22 1.40
CA ALA A 372 21.95 -7.84 1.94
C ALA A 372 20.97 -8.25 0.85
N SER A 373 20.83 -7.45 -0.20
CA SER A 373 19.99 -7.77 -1.35
C SER A 373 20.52 -8.96 -2.15
N VAL A 374 21.82 -9.00 -2.47
CA VAL A 374 22.41 -10.15 -3.19
C VAL A 374 22.25 -11.45 -2.38
N LEU A 375 22.43 -11.37 -1.05
CA LEU A 375 22.19 -12.49 -0.14
C LEU A 375 20.72 -12.90 -0.13
N SER A 376 19.79 -11.94 -0.08
CA SER A 376 18.35 -12.20 -0.10
C SER A 376 17.93 -12.86 -1.43
N ALA A 377 18.40 -12.33 -2.55
CA ALA A 377 18.19 -12.91 -3.88
C ALA A 377 18.73 -14.35 -3.98
N LEU A 378 19.92 -14.61 -3.42
CA LEU A 378 20.52 -15.94 -3.37
C LEU A 378 19.67 -16.91 -2.54
N VAL A 379 19.29 -16.51 -1.33
CA VAL A 379 18.46 -17.33 -0.43
C VAL A 379 17.11 -17.62 -1.05
N THR A 380 16.44 -16.63 -1.62
CA THR A 380 15.15 -16.82 -2.28
C THR A 380 15.27 -17.67 -3.54
N GLY A 381 16.32 -17.47 -4.35
CA GLY A 381 16.59 -18.30 -5.53
C GLY A 381 16.82 -19.77 -5.18
N LEU A 382 17.59 -20.04 -4.11
CA LEU A 382 17.82 -21.39 -3.59
C LEU A 382 16.52 -22.00 -3.05
N ALA A 383 15.75 -21.25 -2.26
CA ALA A 383 14.46 -21.69 -1.75
C ALA A 383 13.51 -22.07 -2.89
N VAL A 384 13.34 -21.18 -3.89
CA VAL A 384 12.51 -21.45 -5.07
C VAL A 384 13.04 -22.65 -5.85
N GLY A 385 14.35 -22.79 -6.01
CA GLY A 385 14.96 -23.95 -6.65
C GLY A 385 14.65 -25.27 -5.94
N LEU A 386 14.61 -25.27 -4.61
CA LEU A 386 14.30 -26.45 -3.80
C LEU A 386 12.80 -26.79 -3.85
N PHE A 387 11.92 -25.79 -3.62
CA PHE A 387 10.47 -26.01 -3.60
C PHE A 387 9.91 -26.33 -4.97
N ALA A 388 10.44 -25.72 -6.03
CA ALA A 388 9.96 -25.99 -7.38
C ALA A 388 10.47 -27.30 -7.98
N LYS A 389 11.62 -27.81 -7.49
CA LYS A 389 12.10 -29.16 -7.82
C LYS A 389 11.18 -30.25 -7.25
N SER A 390 10.58 -30.01 -6.09
CA SER A 390 9.62 -30.93 -5.46
C SER A 390 8.24 -30.95 -6.13
N ALA A 391 7.92 -29.97 -6.98
CA ALA A 391 6.63 -29.88 -7.69
C ALA A 391 6.69 -30.45 -9.13
N ASN A 392 7.86 -30.85 -9.60
CA ASN A 392 8.09 -31.27 -10.99
C ASN A 392 7.90 -32.78 -11.22
N ASP A 393 7.38 -33.53 -10.25
CA ASP A 393 6.99 -34.93 -10.45
C ASP A 393 5.55 -35.08 -11.00
N ASP A 394 4.76 -34.00 -11.14
CA ASP A 394 3.32 -34.08 -11.48
C ASP A 394 2.75 -33.11 -12.55
N GLU A 395 3.54 -32.24 -13.21
CA GLU A 395 2.98 -31.41 -14.30
C GLU A 395 3.67 -31.61 -15.67
N PRO A 396 2.95 -32.12 -16.69
CA PRO A 396 3.42 -32.08 -18.06
C PRO A 396 3.42 -30.62 -18.56
N ASN A 397 4.48 -30.28 -19.29
CA ASN A 397 4.76 -29.00 -19.92
C ASN A 397 3.53 -28.45 -20.68
N ALA A 398 2.65 -27.72 -20.01
CA ALA A 398 1.48 -27.09 -20.59
C ALA A 398 1.94 -25.85 -21.38
N GLY A 399 1.96 -26.03 -22.70
CA GLY A 399 2.35 -25.01 -23.67
C GLY A 399 1.56 -23.72 -23.51
N LEU A 400 2.31 -22.62 -23.46
CA LEU A 400 1.80 -21.27 -23.59
C LEU A 400 1.65 -20.88 -25.08
N ASP A 401 1.21 -21.82 -25.93
CA ASP A 401 1.11 -21.66 -27.39
C ASP A 401 -0.26 -21.14 -27.88
N ALA A 402 -1.17 -20.73 -26.99
CA ALA A 402 -2.51 -20.29 -27.40
C ALA A 402 -2.78 -18.78 -27.28
N ALA A 403 -1.84 -17.96 -26.81
CA ALA A 403 -2.11 -16.53 -26.54
C ALA A 403 -1.34 -15.52 -27.41
N VAL A 404 -0.54 -15.98 -28.38
CA VAL A 404 0.15 -15.08 -29.33
C VAL A 404 0.11 -15.67 -30.73
N ALA A 405 -1.05 -15.55 -31.39
CA ALA A 405 -1.14 -15.63 -32.84
C ALA A 405 -1.61 -14.26 -33.37
N ASN A 406 -0.61 -13.43 -33.68
CA ASN A 406 -0.53 -12.28 -34.59
C ASN A 406 -1.71 -11.30 -34.75
N PRO A 407 -1.49 -10.00 -34.46
CA PRO A 407 -2.02 -8.93 -35.30
C PRO A 407 -1.08 -8.68 -36.49
N CYS A 408 -1.66 -8.55 -37.69
CA CYS A 408 -1.03 -8.04 -38.93
C CYS A 408 -0.03 -8.95 -39.67
N CYS A 409 -0.51 -9.68 -40.69
CA CYS A 409 -0.12 -9.52 -42.12
C CYS A 409 -0.45 -10.76 -42.97
N SER A 410 -1.51 -10.67 -43.79
CA SER A 410 -1.67 -11.22 -45.17
C SER A 410 -3.18 -11.30 -45.48
N ASN A 411 -3.80 -10.78 -46.53
CA ASN A 411 -3.43 -10.01 -47.71
C ASN A 411 -4.70 -9.22 -48.13
N ALA A 412 -4.51 -8.05 -48.72
CA ALA A 412 -5.49 -7.47 -49.63
C ALA A 412 -5.33 -8.15 -50.99
N GLU A 413 -6.41 -8.61 -51.62
CA GLU A 413 -6.70 -8.56 -53.06
C GLU A 413 -7.98 -9.34 -53.39
N GLU A 414 -8.91 -8.63 -54.06
CA GLU A 414 -9.86 -9.08 -55.13
C GLU A 414 -10.88 -10.20 -54.81
N ALA A 415 -12.16 -10.20 -55.22
CA ALA A 415 -12.92 -9.54 -56.29
C ALA A 415 -14.41 -9.52 -55.86
N GLU A 416 -15.16 -8.44 -56.06
CA GLU A 416 -16.06 -8.20 -57.21
C GLU A 416 -17.35 -9.05 -57.18
N GLY A 417 -18.50 -8.38 -57.31
CA GLY A 417 -19.79 -8.88 -56.85
C GLY A 417 -20.56 -9.80 -57.79
N THR A 418 -21.77 -10.18 -57.37
CA THR A 418 -22.96 -10.32 -58.23
C THR A 418 -24.21 -10.57 -57.38
N HIS A 419 -25.26 -9.82 -57.72
CA HIS A 419 -26.66 -10.15 -57.48
C HIS A 419 -27.02 -11.55 -58.03
N VAL A 420 -28.05 -12.20 -57.48
CA VAL A 420 -29.30 -12.61 -58.18
C VAL A 420 -30.19 -13.45 -57.22
N HIS A 421 -31.51 -13.22 -57.35
CA HIS A 421 -32.69 -13.97 -56.87
C HIS A 421 -32.54 -15.51 -57.03
N ASP A 422 -33.29 -16.43 -56.44
CA ASP A 422 -34.74 -16.50 -56.31
C ASP A 422 -35.17 -17.70 -55.42
N GLU A 423 -36.43 -17.62 -54.97
CA GLU A 423 -37.40 -18.65 -54.55
C GLU A 423 -36.95 -20.10 -54.26
N THR A 424 -37.32 -20.60 -53.06
CA THR A 424 -38.48 -21.50 -52.85
C THR A 424 -38.74 -21.78 -51.38
#